data_AF-A0A8X7B7U4-F1
#
_entry.id   AF-A0A8X7B7U4-F1
#
_cell.length_a   1.000
_cell.length_b   1.000
_cell.length_c   1.000
_cell.angle_alpha   90.00
_cell.angle_beta   90.00
_cell.angle_gamma   90.00
#
_symmetry.space_group_name_H-M   'P 1'
#
loop_
_entity.id
_entity.type
_entity.pdbx_description
1 polymer ?
#
loop_
_entity_poly.entity_id
_entity_poly.type
_entity_poly.pdbx_seq_one_letter_code
_entity_poly.pdbx_strand_id
1 'polypeptide(L)'
;MIANYVNEQHDTWEQFLREVAYAICAAVNETTGKTPAELFLSRKLITHFQKLVMVSDGTEFAVGDIERFFEVARRNTKPKHEKWNK
;
A
#
# COMPACT_ATOMS: atom_id res chain seq x y z
N MET A 1 -2.14 -13.93 24.92
CA MET A 1 -3.23 -13.33 24.11
C MET A 1 -2.69 -12.53 22.92
N ILE A 2 -1.81 -11.53 23.10
CA ILE A 2 -1.22 -10.79 21.96
C ILE A 2 -0.17 -11.62 21.21
N ALA A 3 0.73 -12.31 21.92
CA ALA A 3 1.75 -13.15 21.30
C ALA A 3 1.16 -14.27 20.42
N ASN A 4 0.03 -14.87 20.82
CA ASN A 4 -0.66 -15.89 20.02
C ASN A 4 -1.31 -15.30 18.77
N TYR A 5 -1.93 -14.11 18.90
CA TYR A 5 -2.50 -13.38 17.76
C TYR A 5 -1.43 -13.00 16.73
N VAL A 6 -0.27 -12.53 17.20
CA VAL A 6 0.88 -12.23 16.34
C VAL A 6 1.38 -13.51 15.68
N ASN A 7 1.51 -14.61 16.42
CA ASN A 7 1.96 -15.89 15.85
C ASN A 7 0.98 -16.45 14.81
N GLU A 8 -0.33 -16.34 15.04
CA GLU A 8 -1.37 -16.84 14.13
C GLU A 8 -1.57 -15.95 12.88
N GLN A 9 -1.39 -14.64 13.00
CA GLN A 9 -1.68 -13.69 11.92
C GLN A 9 -0.43 -13.22 11.17
N HIS A 10 0.76 -13.28 11.79
CA HIS A 10 2.01 -12.80 11.21
C HIS A 10 2.91 -13.93 10.71
N ASP A 11 2.43 -15.16 10.62
CA ASP A 11 3.22 -16.30 10.12
C ASP A 11 3.61 -16.19 8.63
N THR A 12 3.03 -15.21 7.93
CA THR A 12 3.29 -14.94 6.50
C THR A 12 3.90 -13.57 6.26
N TRP A 13 4.37 -12.86 7.30
CA TRP A 13 4.90 -11.49 7.18
C TRP A 13 6.03 -11.38 6.14
N GLU A 14 6.83 -12.44 5.99
CA GLU A 14 7.92 -12.54 5.02
C GLU A 14 7.45 -12.30 3.59
N GLN A 15 6.21 -12.66 3.26
CA GLN A 15 5.65 -12.45 1.93
C GLN A 15 5.52 -10.96 1.57
N PHE A 16 5.42 -10.09 2.59
CA PHE A 16 5.31 -8.64 2.44
C PHE A 16 6.64 -7.90 2.53
N LEU A 17 7.76 -8.61 2.68
CA LEU A 17 9.08 -7.98 2.82
C LEU A 17 9.42 -7.05 1.64
N ARG A 18 9.00 -7.41 0.42
CA ARG A 18 9.24 -6.58 -0.77
C ARG A 18 8.44 -5.29 -0.73
N GLU A 19 7.19 -5.37 -0.32
CA GLU A 19 6.26 -4.25 -0.18
C GLU A 19 6.72 -3.30 0.92
N VAL A 20 7.17 -3.85 2.06
CA VAL A 20 7.73 -3.07 3.17
C VAL A 20 9.03 -2.37 2.74
N ALA A 21 9.96 -3.10 2.11
CA ALA A 21 11.20 -2.51 1.60
C ALA A 21 10.92 -1.39 0.59
N TYR A 22 9.96 -1.60 -0.31
CA TYR A 22 9.52 -0.58 -1.25
C TYR A 22 8.94 0.64 -0.52
N ALA A 23 8.04 0.44 0.44
CA ALA A 23 7.41 1.54 1.19
C ALA A 23 8.45 2.39 1.92
N ILE A 24 9.45 1.76 2.56
CA ILE A 24 10.54 2.46 3.23
C ILE A 24 11.38 3.26 2.22
N CYS A 25 11.76 2.64 1.10
CA CYS A 25 12.60 3.27 0.09
C CYS A 25 11.89 4.42 -0.66
N ALA A 26 10.56 4.38 -0.76
CA ALA A 26 9.74 5.38 -1.44
C ALA A 26 9.15 6.44 -0.49
N ALA A 27 9.29 6.30 0.83
CA ALA A 27 8.82 7.28 1.79
C ALA A 27 9.71 8.54 1.75
N VAL A 28 9.08 9.72 1.75
CA VAL A 28 9.80 11.00 1.80
C VAL A 28 10.32 11.21 3.22
N ASN A 29 11.61 11.50 3.35
CA ASN A 29 12.19 11.89 4.63
C ASN A 29 11.91 13.39 4.89
N GLU A 30 11.38 13.72 6.06
CA GLU A 30 10.99 15.08 6.43
C GLU A 30 12.16 16.07 6.44
N THR A 31 13.36 15.62 6.83
CA THR A 31 14.55 16.48 6.93
C THR A 31 15.14 16.82 5.56
N THR A 32 15.18 15.85 4.64
CA THR A 32 15.80 16.02 3.33
C THR A 32 14.80 16.36 2.22
N GLY A 33 13.51 16.15 2.48
CA GLY A 33 12.44 16.30 1.49
C GLY A 33 12.54 15.31 0.33
N LYS A 34 13.40 14.29 0.42
CA LYS A 34 13.67 13.29 -0.62
C LYS A 34 13.46 11.90 -0.09
N THR A 35 13.15 10.96 -0.97
CA THR A 35 13.07 9.55 -0.61
C THR A 35 14.47 8.92 -0.53
N PRO A 36 14.69 7.88 0.29
CA PRO A 36 15.97 7.16 0.31
C PRO A 36 16.40 6.65 -1.07
N ALA A 37 15.46 6.19 -1.90
CA ALA A 37 15.77 5.72 -3.24
C ALA A 37 16.20 6.85 -4.19
N GLU A 38 15.64 8.06 -4.04
CA GLU A 38 16.08 9.24 -4.79
C GLU A 38 17.48 9.70 -4.39
N LEU A 39 17.81 9.62 -3.10
CA LEU A 39 19.16 9.93 -2.61
C LEU A 39 20.18 8.91 -3.13
N PHE A 40 19.83 7.63 -3.14
CA PHE A 40 20.71 6.56 -3.60
C PHE A 40 20.96 6.63 -5.12
N LEU A 41 19.90 6.84 -5.91
CA LEU A 41 19.99 6.83 -7.37
C LEU A 41 20.29 8.21 -7.97
N SER A 42 20.32 9.26 -7.15
CA SER A 42 20.50 10.66 -7.58
C SER A 42 19.51 11.12 -8.67
N ARG A 43 18.35 10.48 -8.78
CA ARG A 43 17.29 10.82 -9.75
C ARG A 43 15.91 10.66 -9.11
N LYS A 44 14.93 11.40 -9.61
CA LYS A 44 13.53 11.26 -9.21
C LYS A 44 12.97 9.92 -9.68
N LEU A 45 12.38 9.15 -8.79
CA LEU A 45 11.70 7.90 -9.14
C LEU A 45 10.21 8.16 -9.25
N ILE A 46 9.62 7.73 -10.37
CA ILE A 46 8.16 7.67 -10.51
C ILE A 46 7.71 6.43 -9.76
N THR A 47 7.04 6.62 -8.63
CA THR A 47 6.49 5.51 -7.84
C THR A 47 5.34 4.84 -8.61
N HIS A 48 5.03 3.58 -8.31
CA HIS A 48 3.88 2.90 -8.95
C HIS A 48 2.57 3.65 -8.70
N PHE A 49 2.42 4.25 -7.53
CA PHE A 49 1.28 5.13 -7.22
C PHE A 49 1.31 6.41 -8.06
N GLN A 50 2.46 7.09 -8.16
CA GLN A 50 2.58 8.22 -9.08
C GLN A 50 2.31 7.82 -10.52
N LYS A 51 2.66 6.62 -10.97
CA LYS A 51 2.32 6.13 -12.30
C LYS A 51 0.81 5.93 -12.46
N LEU A 52 0.14 5.35 -11.46
CA LEU A 52 -1.32 5.22 -11.44
C LEU A 52 -2.02 6.59 -11.50
N VAL A 53 -1.48 7.59 -10.80
CA VAL A 53 -1.99 8.96 -10.80
C VAL A 53 -1.62 9.71 -12.07
N MET A 54 -0.39 9.60 -12.59
CA MET A 54 0.13 10.33 -13.75
C MET A 54 -0.35 9.78 -15.10
N VAL A 55 -0.89 8.56 -15.15
CA VAL A 55 -1.65 8.10 -16.34
C VAL A 55 -2.87 9.01 -16.61
N SER A 56 -3.23 9.90 -15.67
CA SER A 56 -4.33 10.85 -15.82
C SER A 56 -4.05 12.09 -16.66
N ASP A 57 -2.87 12.25 -17.28
CA ASP A 57 -2.68 13.34 -18.26
C ASP A 57 -3.49 13.11 -19.57
N GLY A 58 -4.22 11.99 -19.67
CA GLY A 58 -5.26 11.76 -20.69
C GLY A 58 -6.66 11.44 -20.16
N THR A 59 -6.82 11.14 -18.87
CA THR A 59 -8.13 10.93 -18.22
C THR A 59 -7.97 11.19 -16.73
N GLU A 60 -8.41 12.35 -16.26
CA GLU A 60 -8.49 12.72 -14.84
C GLU A 60 -9.04 11.55 -14.00
N PHE A 61 -8.28 11.11 -13.00
CA PHE A 61 -8.79 10.25 -11.95
C PHE A 61 -9.79 11.08 -11.16
N ALA A 62 -11.07 11.02 -11.54
CA ALA A 62 -12.10 11.82 -10.93
C ALA A 62 -12.25 11.42 -9.46
N VAL A 63 -12.61 12.37 -8.60
CA VAL A 63 -12.81 12.15 -7.15
C VAL A 63 -13.72 10.94 -6.84
N GLY A 64 -14.63 10.58 -7.77
CA GLY A 64 -15.47 9.39 -7.67
C GLY A 64 -14.71 8.05 -7.64
N ASP A 65 -13.50 7.97 -8.22
CA ASP A 65 -12.69 6.74 -8.17
C ASP A 65 -12.06 6.52 -6.79
N ILE A 66 -11.81 7.61 -6.04
CA ILE A 66 -11.34 7.55 -4.65
C ILE A 66 -12.43 6.99 -3.75
N GLU A 67 -13.68 7.43 -3.92
CA GLU A 67 -14.84 6.90 -3.19
C GLU A 67 -15.03 5.40 -3.46
N ARG A 68 -14.86 4.98 -4.72
CA ARG A 68 -14.92 3.58 -5.12
C ARG A 68 -13.82 2.74 -4.45
N PHE A 69 -12.61 3.27 -4.34
CA PHE A 69 -11.51 2.62 -3.63
C PHE A 69 -11.83 2.44 -2.14
N PHE A 70 -12.37 3.47 -1.48
CA PHE A 70 -12.78 3.38 -0.08
C PHE A 70 -13.91 2.38 0.14
N GLU A 71 -14.83 2.24 -0.81
CA GLU A 71 -15.92 1.28 -0.75
C GLU A 71 -15.42 -0.17 -0.91
N VAL A 72 -14.51 -0.40 -1.85
CA VAL A 72 -13.86 -1.72 -2.04
C VAL A 72 -13.03 -2.10 -0.81
N ALA A 73 -12.28 -1.16 -0.25
CA ALA A 73 -11.53 -1.38 0.99
C ALA A 73 -12.46 -1.73 2.16
N ARG A 74 -13.60 -1.03 2.30
CA ARG A 74 -14.64 -1.33 3.30
C ARG A 74 -15.32 -2.68 3.09
N ARG A 75 -15.48 -3.12 1.84
CA ARG A 75 -16.02 -4.45 1.52
C ARG A 75 -15.03 -5.55 1.91
N ASN A 76 -13.73 -5.32 1.69
CA ASN A 76 -12.67 -6.27 1.98
C ASN A 76 -12.32 -6.37 3.47
N THR A 77 -12.63 -5.36 4.29
CA THR A 77 -12.46 -5.40 5.75
C THR A 77 -13.61 -6.07 6.50
N LYS A 78 -14.73 -6.41 5.84
CA LYS A 78 -15.76 -7.23 6.48
C LYS A 78 -15.24 -8.68 6.61
N PRO A 79 -15.24 -9.29 7.80
CA PRO A 79 -14.71 -10.63 7.98
C PRO A 79 -15.55 -11.65 7.19
N LYS A 80 -14.86 -12.60 6.53
CA LYS A 80 -15.45 -13.81 5.95
C LYS A 80 -15.98 -14.73 7.06
N HIS A 81 -17.02 -14.31 7.78
CA HIS A 81 -17.68 -15.14 8.78
C HIS A 81 -19.06 -15.61 8.28
N GLU A 82 -19.12 -16.27 7.13
CA GLU A 82 -20.35 -17.01 6.79
C GLU A 82 -20.23 -18.01 5.63
N LYS A 83 -19.26 -18.94 5.66
CA LYS A 83 -19.34 -20.15 4.81
C LYS A 83 -18.74 -21.39 5.48
N TRP A 84 -19.12 -21.68 6.72
CA TRP A 84 -18.98 -23.01 7.30
C TRP A 84 -20.17 -23.27 8.21
N ASN A 85 -21.30 -23.67 7.62
CA ASN A 85 -22.35 -24.40 8.33
C ASN A 85 -23.14 -25.27 7.35
N LYS A 86 -22.85 -26.57 7.46
CA LYS A 86 -23.61 -27.77 7.04
C LYS A 86 -23.90 -27.97 5.56
#